data_AF-A0A7C2QSJ6-F1
#
_entry.id   AF-A0A7C2QSJ6-F1
#
_cell.length_a   1.000
_cell.length_b   1.000
_cell.length_c   1.000
_cell.angle_alpha   90.00
_cell.angle_beta   90.00
_cell.angle_gamma   90.00
#
_symmetry.space_group_name_H-M   'P 1'
#
loop_
_entity.id
_entity.type
_entity.pdbx_description
1 polymer ?
#
loop_
_entity_poly.entity_id
_entity_poly.type
_entity_poly.pdbx_seq_one_letter_code
_entity_poly.pdbx_strand_id
1 'polypeptide(L)'
;MRPLLVTALIITAAVLFFSCEPPFDDVSWTEVTVFYNGWTSRTGFEPVSYCKDAQGFVHIRGVAEDTDALSANSSIFHLPEGCRPAYNTAFSVVVFSGGTEAATLWVYASGTVTVYYSANVTYTYFGEIIFYAG
;
A
#
# COMPACT_ATOMS: atom_id res chain seq x y z
N MET A 1 -61.49 -11.70 43.28
CA MET A 1 -61.13 -10.63 42.32
C MET A 1 -59.70 -10.22 42.59
N ARG A 2 -58.81 -10.47 41.64
CA ARG A 2 -57.36 -10.18 41.70
C ARG A 2 -56.97 -9.71 40.30
N PRO A 3 -56.41 -8.50 40.11
CA PRO A 3 -56.10 -8.00 38.78
C PRO A 3 -54.83 -8.68 38.24
N LEU A 4 -54.87 -9.03 36.95
CA LEU A 4 -53.77 -9.63 36.20
C LEU A 4 -52.70 -8.57 35.88
N LEU A 5 -51.46 -9.01 35.99
CA LEU A 5 -50.22 -8.31 35.78
C LEU A 5 -50.13 -7.73 34.36
N VAL A 6 -49.80 -6.45 34.23
CA VAL A 6 -49.39 -5.82 32.97
C VAL A 6 -47.91 -6.18 32.75
N THR A 7 -47.63 -7.05 31.78
CA THR A 7 -46.25 -7.30 31.31
C THR A 7 -46.09 -6.58 29.97
N ALA A 8 -45.36 -5.46 29.99
CA ALA A 8 -45.01 -4.71 28.79
C ALA A 8 -43.89 -5.43 28.03
N LEU A 9 -44.17 -5.75 26.76
CA LEU A 9 -43.21 -6.24 25.78
C LEU A 9 -42.26 -5.09 25.40
N ILE A 10 -41.01 -5.15 25.87
CA ILE A 10 -39.95 -4.25 25.39
C ILE A 10 -39.52 -4.76 24.01
N ILE A 11 -40.00 -4.10 22.97
CA ILE A 11 -39.46 -4.26 21.61
C ILE A 11 -38.13 -3.52 21.61
N THR A 12 -37.02 -4.26 21.65
CA THR A 12 -35.69 -3.72 21.40
C THR A 12 -35.71 -3.07 20.01
N ALA A 13 -35.56 -1.75 19.97
CA ALA A 13 -35.50 -0.99 18.74
C ALA A 13 -34.34 -1.52 17.89
N ALA A 14 -34.67 -2.11 16.75
CA ALA A 14 -33.72 -2.27 15.65
C ALA A 14 -33.34 -0.86 15.21
N VAL A 15 -32.19 -0.37 15.67
CA VAL A 15 -31.57 0.80 15.07
C VAL A 15 -31.03 0.32 13.73
N LEU A 16 -31.87 0.45 12.70
CA LEU A 16 -31.43 0.40 11.32
C LEU A 16 -30.54 1.62 11.09
N PHE A 17 -29.27 1.51 11.44
CA PHE A 17 -28.25 2.35 10.85
C PHE A 17 -28.18 1.95 9.37
N PHE A 18 -28.99 2.59 8.56
CA PHE A 18 -28.64 2.79 7.16
C PHE A 18 -27.41 3.69 7.21
N SER A 19 -26.22 3.08 7.29
CA SER A 19 -24.97 3.80 7.17
C SER A 19 -24.95 4.36 5.74
N CYS A 20 -25.35 5.62 5.59
CA CYS A 20 -25.11 6.40 4.38
C CYS A 20 -23.66 6.93 4.38
N GLU A 21 -22.74 6.29 5.11
CA GLU A 21 -21.33 6.35 4.80
C GLU A 21 -21.09 5.24 3.77
N PRO A 22 -20.57 5.51 2.56
CA PRO A 22 -19.97 4.42 1.79
C PRO A 22 -19.01 3.72 2.76
N PRO A 23 -18.96 2.37 2.82
CA PRO A 23 -17.90 1.74 3.58
C PRO A 23 -16.61 2.30 2.99
N PHE A 24 -15.91 3.14 3.75
CA PHE A 24 -14.49 3.31 3.52
C PHE A 24 -13.98 1.91 3.77
N ASP A 25 -13.74 1.17 2.69
CA ASP A 25 -13.24 -0.19 2.80
C ASP A 25 -12.07 -0.13 3.77
N ASP A 26 -12.12 -0.91 4.86
CA ASP A 26 -11.03 -0.96 5.82
C ASP A 26 -9.82 -1.56 5.09
N VAL A 27 -9.01 -0.69 4.49
CA VAL A 27 -7.86 -1.09 3.70
C VAL A 27 -6.76 -1.55 4.67
N SER A 28 -6.61 -2.87 4.77
CA SER A 28 -5.55 -3.48 5.59
C SER A 28 -4.21 -3.39 4.87
N TRP A 29 -3.31 -2.58 5.42
CA TRP A 29 -1.93 -2.46 4.92
C TRP A 29 -1.07 -3.65 5.35
N THR A 30 -0.34 -4.21 4.40
CA THR A 30 0.68 -5.24 4.63
C THR A 30 2.05 -4.62 4.47
N GLU A 31 2.87 -4.70 5.51
CA GLU A 31 4.27 -4.27 5.44
C GLU A 31 5.09 -5.21 4.56
N VAL A 32 5.99 -4.64 3.75
CA VAL A 32 6.97 -5.42 2.99
C VAL A 32 8.06 -5.87 3.95
N THR A 33 8.22 -7.19 4.11
CA THR A 33 9.23 -7.78 5.00
C THR A 33 10.42 -8.38 4.26
N VAL A 34 10.30 -8.60 2.95
CA VAL A 34 11.36 -9.17 2.10
C VAL A 34 11.76 -8.15 1.05
N PHE A 35 12.99 -7.67 1.18
CA PHE A 35 13.63 -6.76 0.23
C PHE A 35 14.79 -7.46 -0.48
N TYR A 36 15.19 -6.91 -1.62
CA TYR A 36 16.34 -7.36 -2.40
C TYR A 36 17.40 -6.27 -2.47
N ASN A 37 18.63 -6.62 -2.89
CA ASN A 37 19.69 -5.66 -3.22
C ASN A 37 19.87 -4.56 -2.16
N GLY A 38 20.05 -4.92 -0.89
CA GLY A 38 20.33 -3.94 0.16
C GLY A 38 19.19 -2.97 0.50
N TRP A 39 18.02 -3.09 -0.13
CA TRP A 39 16.88 -2.24 0.18
C TRP A 39 16.27 -2.61 1.53
N THR A 40 15.71 -1.61 2.21
CA THR A 40 14.91 -1.76 3.43
C THR A 40 13.95 -0.59 3.58
N SER A 41 12.98 -0.71 4.48
CA SER A 41 12.18 0.43 4.94
C SER A 41 13.06 1.42 5.68
N ARG A 42 13.00 2.69 5.28
CA ARG A 42 13.78 3.75 5.91
C ARG A 42 13.30 4.04 7.33
N THR A 43 14.23 4.00 8.27
CA THR A 43 13.92 4.33 9.68
C THR A 43 13.49 5.80 9.83
N GLY A 44 12.43 6.04 10.61
CA GLY A 44 11.88 7.38 10.88
C GLY A 44 10.83 7.86 9.86
N PHE A 45 10.48 7.03 8.89
CA PHE A 45 9.40 7.25 7.92
C PHE A 45 8.38 6.12 8.00
N GLU A 46 7.25 6.26 7.29
CA GLU A 46 6.31 5.15 7.14
C GLU A 46 7.00 3.97 6.43
N PRO A 47 6.86 2.74 6.96
CA PRO A 47 7.48 1.57 6.37
C PRO A 47 6.85 1.27 5.00
N VAL A 48 7.64 0.70 4.10
CA VAL A 48 7.14 0.32 2.78
C VAL A 48 6.04 -0.71 2.96
N SER A 49 4.84 -0.35 2.50
CA SER A 49 3.64 -1.15 2.70
C SER A 49 2.79 -1.14 1.44
N TYR A 50 2.04 -2.20 1.23
CA TYR A 50 1.07 -2.29 0.15
C TYR A 50 -0.28 -2.78 0.68
N CYS A 51 -1.34 -2.48 -0.06
CA CYS A 51 -2.67 -3.01 0.18
C CYS A 51 -3.40 -3.14 -1.16
N LYS A 52 -4.48 -3.91 -1.16
CA LYS A 52 -5.41 -3.98 -2.28
C LYS A 52 -6.80 -3.64 -1.76
N ASP A 53 -7.45 -2.66 -2.38
CA ASP A 53 -8.82 -2.28 -2.02
C ASP A 53 -9.87 -3.21 -2.64
N ALA A 54 -11.14 -3.01 -2.27
CA ALA A 54 -12.24 -3.83 -2.76
C ALA A 54 -12.52 -3.59 -4.26
N GLN A 55 -12.04 -2.48 -4.82
CA GLN A 55 -12.17 -2.15 -6.24
C GLN A 55 -11.07 -2.80 -7.09
N GLY A 56 -10.07 -3.43 -6.45
CA GLY A 56 -8.98 -4.13 -7.10
C GLY A 56 -7.75 -3.26 -7.37
N PHE A 57 -7.70 -2.04 -6.86
CA PHE A 57 -6.49 -1.23 -6.94
C PHE A 57 -5.52 -1.59 -5.82
N VAL A 58 -4.25 -1.65 -6.19
CA VAL A 58 -3.13 -1.83 -5.29
C VAL A 58 -2.54 -0.47 -5.00
N HIS A 59 -2.38 -0.18 -3.73
CA HIS A 59 -1.72 1.04 -3.26
C HIS A 59 -0.38 0.65 -2.63
N ILE A 60 0.66 1.45 -2.87
CA ILE A 60 1.98 1.30 -2.27
C ILE A 60 2.40 2.62 -1.67
N ARG A 61 2.90 2.58 -0.43
CA ARG A 61 3.35 3.76 0.33
C ARG A 61 4.66 3.52 1.05
N GLY A 62 5.18 4.58 1.66
CA GLY A 62 6.36 4.55 2.53
C GLY A 62 7.63 5.04 1.84
N VAL A 63 8.76 4.78 2.47
CA VAL A 63 10.09 5.17 1.95
C VAL A 63 11.02 3.98 2.04
N ALA A 64 11.63 3.61 0.91
CA ALA A 64 12.70 2.62 0.89
C ALA A 64 14.07 3.31 0.86
N GLU A 65 15.03 2.76 1.58
CA GLU A 65 16.44 3.13 1.51
C GLU A 65 17.30 1.95 1.07
N ASP A 66 18.36 2.23 0.31
CA ASP A 66 19.37 1.25 -0.09
C ASP A 66 20.57 1.40 0.87
N THR A 67 20.80 0.39 1.72
CA THR A 67 21.90 0.40 2.69
C THR A 67 23.23 -0.06 2.10
N ASP A 68 23.20 -0.72 0.95
CA ASP A 68 24.39 -1.25 0.27
C ASP A 68 24.91 -0.27 -0.81
N ALA A 69 24.23 0.86 -1.01
CA ALA A 69 24.54 1.90 -2.00
C ALA A 69 24.73 1.31 -3.40
N LEU A 70 23.87 0.37 -3.78
CA LEU A 70 24.01 -0.39 -5.01
C LEU A 70 23.70 0.45 -6.24
N SER A 71 24.12 -0.12 -7.37
CA SER A 71 23.95 0.41 -8.71
C SER A 71 22.50 0.78 -9.00
N ALA A 72 22.32 1.92 -9.67
CA ALA A 72 21.15 2.28 -10.44
C ALA A 72 20.34 1.08 -10.99
N ASN A 73 19.01 1.17 -10.96
CA ASN A 73 18.10 0.20 -11.59
C ASN A 73 17.97 -1.16 -10.88
N SER A 74 18.16 -1.21 -9.56
CA SER A 74 18.02 -2.42 -8.76
C SER A 74 16.56 -2.66 -8.31
N SER A 75 16.18 -3.94 -8.21
CA SER A 75 14.86 -4.32 -7.67
C SER A 75 14.83 -4.11 -6.15
N ILE A 76 13.75 -3.50 -5.66
CA ILE A 76 13.55 -3.15 -4.25
C ILE A 76 12.88 -4.32 -3.51
N PHE A 77 11.72 -4.75 -4.01
CA PHE A 77 10.95 -5.86 -3.45
C PHE A 77 10.06 -6.49 -4.54
N HIS A 78 9.28 -7.50 -4.15
CA HIS A 78 8.36 -8.19 -5.05
C HIS A 78 6.97 -8.31 -4.42
N LEU A 79 5.96 -7.93 -5.19
CA LEU A 79 4.56 -8.02 -4.80
C LEU A 79 4.07 -9.48 -4.88
N PRO A 80 3.25 -9.93 -3.91
CA PRO A 80 2.64 -11.25 -3.96
C PRO A 80 1.63 -11.36 -5.10
N GLU A 81 1.33 -12.60 -5.50
CA GLU A 81 0.23 -12.87 -6.44
C GLU A 81 -1.08 -12.24 -5.98
N GLY A 82 -1.87 -11.75 -6.93
CA GLY A 82 -3.11 -11.01 -6.66
C GLY A 82 -2.93 -9.51 -6.37
N CYS A 83 -1.70 -9.03 -6.10
CA CYS A 83 -1.36 -7.61 -5.95
C CYS A 83 -0.46 -7.08 -7.08
N ARG A 84 -0.34 -7.82 -8.19
CA ARG A 84 0.53 -7.46 -9.32
C ARG A 84 -0.28 -6.80 -10.42
N PRO A 85 0.27 -5.88 -11.22
CA PRO A 85 -0.43 -5.36 -12.38
C PRO A 85 -0.48 -6.39 -13.52
N ALA A 86 -1.46 -6.28 -14.43
CA ALA A 86 -1.55 -7.13 -15.62
C ALA A 86 -0.41 -6.89 -16.62
N TYR A 87 0.12 -5.67 -16.63
CA TYR A 87 1.16 -5.20 -17.53
C TYR A 87 2.22 -4.44 -16.74
N ASN A 88 3.42 -4.29 -17.31
CA ASN A 88 4.44 -3.44 -16.71
C ASN A 88 3.92 -2.00 -16.67
N THR A 89 3.95 -1.38 -15.50
CA THR A 89 3.52 0.00 -15.28
C THR A 89 4.69 0.83 -14.78
N ALA A 90 4.64 2.14 -15.06
CA ALA A 90 5.70 3.07 -14.72
C ALA A 90 5.11 4.31 -14.06
N PHE A 91 5.76 4.78 -13.00
CA PHE A 91 5.33 5.94 -12.22
C PHE A 91 6.48 6.92 -12.06
N SER A 92 6.19 8.22 -12.09
CA SER A 92 7.17 9.21 -11.68
C SER A 92 7.24 9.21 -10.15
N VAL A 93 8.45 9.10 -9.62
CA VAL A 93 8.73 9.14 -8.19
C VAL A 93 9.83 10.14 -7.89
N VAL A 94 9.95 10.51 -6.63
CA VAL A 94 11.07 11.29 -6.13
C VAL A 94 12.08 10.34 -5.50
N VAL A 95 13.36 10.56 -5.80
CA VAL A 95 14.49 9.84 -5.22
C VAL A 95 15.47 10.82 -4.60
N PHE A 96 16.38 10.29 -3.79
CA PHE A 96 17.55 11.01 -3.35
C PHE A 96 18.83 10.29 -3.79
N SER A 97 19.68 11.01 -4.51
CA SER A 97 20.98 10.54 -5.01
C SER A 97 22.06 11.61 -4.75
N GLY A 98 22.18 12.08 -3.50
CA GLY A 98 22.98 13.25 -3.14
C GLY A 98 22.22 14.59 -3.29
N GLY A 99 21.01 14.54 -3.82
CA GLY A 99 20.03 15.61 -3.91
C GLY A 99 18.65 15.03 -4.26
N THR A 100 17.59 15.81 -4.14
CA THR A 100 16.21 15.37 -4.45
C THR A 100 15.94 15.48 -5.94
N GLU A 101 15.62 14.37 -6.59
CA GLU A 101 15.53 14.26 -8.04
C GLU A 101 14.31 13.42 -8.46
N ALA A 102 13.83 13.61 -9.69
CA ALA A 102 12.77 12.78 -10.25
C ALA A 102 13.35 11.50 -10.88
N ALA A 103 12.72 10.36 -10.63
CA ALA A 103 13.06 9.07 -11.23
C ALA A 103 11.79 8.35 -11.70
N THR A 104 11.98 7.17 -12.28
CA THR A 104 10.86 6.30 -12.69
C THR A 104 10.83 5.07 -11.80
N LEU A 105 9.68 4.74 -11.23
CA LEU A 105 9.44 3.46 -10.58
C LEU A 105 8.74 2.52 -11.57
N TRP A 106 9.34 1.38 -11.85
CA TRP A 106 8.73 0.32 -12.63
C TRP A 106 8.11 -0.74 -11.71
N VAL A 107 6.85 -1.06 -11.96
CA VAL A 107 6.15 -2.19 -11.35
C VAL A 107 5.86 -3.18 -12.48
N TYR A 108 6.65 -4.25 -12.54
CA TYR A 108 6.52 -5.27 -13.56
C TYR A 108 5.28 -6.15 -13.33
N ALA A 109 4.74 -6.75 -14.39
CA ALA A 109 3.66 -7.74 -14.30
C ALA A 109 4.05 -8.98 -13.48
N SER A 110 5.36 -9.25 -13.38
CA SER A 110 5.89 -10.27 -12.47
C SER A 110 5.66 -9.92 -11.00
N GLY A 111 5.41 -8.65 -10.65
CA GLY A 111 5.35 -8.15 -9.27
C GLY A 111 6.65 -7.49 -8.80
N THR A 112 7.72 -7.54 -9.60
CA THR A 112 8.99 -6.89 -9.23
C THR A 112 8.83 -5.37 -9.26
N VAL A 113 9.26 -4.71 -8.20
CA VAL A 113 9.28 -3.25 -8.08
C VAL A 113 10.73 -2.77 -8.17
N THR A 114 11.03 -1.90 -9.13
CA THR A 114 12.38 -1.42 -9.42
C THR A 114 12.37 0.09 -9.57
N VAL A 115 13.33 0.77 -8.94
CA VAL A 115 13.57 2.20 -9.22
C VAL A 115 14.57 2.32 -10.36
N TYR A 116 14.18 3.01 -11.43
CA TYR A 116 15.01 3.29 -12.59
C TYR A 116 15.51 4.74 -12.55
N TYR A 117 16.84 4.90 -12.47
CA TYR A 117 17.52 6.19 -12.41
C TYR A 117 18.95 6.08 -12.98
N SER A 118 19.55 7.18 -13.41
CA SER A 118 20.89 7.15 -14.04
C SER A 118 22.07 7.11 -13.06
N ALA A 119 21.80 7.26 -11.76
CA ALA A 119 22.80 7.24 -10.69
C ALA A 119 22.34 6.38 -9.51
N ASN A 120 23.21 6.21 -8.51
CA ASN A 120 22.90 5.40 -7.32
C ASN A 120 21.85 6.10 -6.46
N VAL A 121 20.74 5.42 -6.22
CA VAL A 121 19.67 5.94 -5.38
C VAL A 121 19.94 5.57 -3.92
N THR A 122 20.01 6.55 -3.03
CA THR A 122 20.10 6.30 -1.58
C THR A 122 18.74 5.93 -0.99
N TYR A 123 17.69 6.62 -1.44
CA TYR A 123 16.32 6.32 -1.01
C TYR A 123 15.29 6.82 -2.03
N THR A 124 14.13 6.19 -2.04
CA THR A 124 13.00 6.52 -2.92
C THR A 124 11.72 6.69 -2.12
N TYR A 125 10.90 7.64 -2.53
CA TYR A 125 9.61 7.93 -1.92
C TYR A 125 8.49 7.25 -2.72
N PHE A 126 7.71 6.39 -2.06
CA PHE A 126 6.44 5.92 -2.60
C PHE A 126 5.38 6.95 -2.24
N GLY A 127 5.27 8.00 -3.06
CA GLY A 127 4.27 9.06 -2.95
C GLY A 127 2.88 8.58 -3.37
N GLU A 128 2.44 7.48 -2.77
CA GLU A 128 1.19 6.77 -3.06
C GLU A 128 1.09 6.29 -4.52
N ILE A 129 1.69 5.13 -4.77
CA ILE A 129 1.61 4.49 -6.08
C ILE A 129 0.33 3.67 -6.15
N ILE A 130 -0.49 3.92 -7.17
CA ILE A 130 -1.78 3.26 -7.35
C ILE A 130 -1.87 2.63 -8.74
N PHE A 131 -2.24 1.36 -8.81
CA PHE A 131 -2.52 0.66 -10.07
C PHE A 131 -3.54 -0.46 -9.90
N TYR A 132 -4.17 -0.88 -10.99
CA TYR A 132 -5.10 -2.00 -10.97
C TYR A 132 -4.37 -3.34 -10.95
N ALA A 133 -4.77 -4.26 -10.05
CA ALA A 133 -4.25 -5.62 -10.04
C ALA A 133 -4.79 -6.44 -11.21
N GLY A 134 -3.89 -7.12 -11.92
CA GLY A 134 -4.19 -7.96 -13.09
C GLY A 134 -4.26 -9.44 -12.78
#